data_AF-A0A2H9QMW4-F1
#
_entry.id   AF-A0A2H9QMW4-F1
#
_cell.length_a   1.000
_cell.length_b   1.000
_cell.length_c   1.000
_cell.angle_alpha   90.00
_cell.angle_beta   90.00
_cell.angle_gamma   90.00
#
_symmetry.space_group_name_H-M   'P 1'
#
loop_
_entity.id
_entity.type
_entity.pdbx_description
1 polymer ?
#
loop_
_entity_poly.entity_id
_entity_poly.type
_entity_poly.pdbx_seq_one_letter_code
_entity_poly.pdbx_strand_id
1 'polypeptide(L)'
;MVRDDVDKILKKYSAKLEGSMNSERRDYSREYERFRGELQKDLSWYERLCKNVGSKIKAKVPDKSRIQLSRDIAQARLDITPEEASGLSLVALILLVFLAILISGVVFMLSNSFPFLFMLLVFFAAIILFSYLNGMPKRMALRWRLKASSQMVPAILYIVIYMKHTSNLERAIQFAADNLSAPLSFDLKKIFWDVQIGKYSTIKDSLDAYLETWRDYSIEFVESMHLIEGSLYEPSESRRIALLEKALEVMLDGIYDKMLHYTHDVKSPLTNVYMLGIVLPTLALALLPLASALMGGVVKWTQVMILFNVILPFLVLYIT
;
A
#
# COMPACT_ATOMS: atom_id res chain seq x y z
N MET A 1 6.19 32.59 5.74
CA MET A 1 5.71 31.56 6.68
C MET A 1 6.38 30.21 6.38
N VAL A 2 6.24 29.65 5.17
CA VAL A 2 6.87 28.35 4.79
C VAL A 2 8.41 28.39 4.87
N ARG A 3 9.08 29.42 4.34
CA ARG A 3 10.56 29.55 4.39
C ARG A 3 11.15 29.53 5.81
N ASP A 4 10.54 30.26 6.75
CA ASP A 4 11.02 30.30 8.15
C ASP A 4 10.87 28.93 8.84
N ASP A 5 9.93 28.11 8.38
CA ASP A 5 9.71 26.76 8.91
C ASP A 5 10.68 25.74 8.29
N VAL A 6 11.03 25.89 7.01
CA VAL A 6 12.07 25.10 6.33
C VAL A 6 13.41 25.28 7.03
N ASP A 7 13.82 26.52 7.30
CA ASP A 7 15.10 26.81 7.96
C ASP A 7 15.18 26.21 9.38
N LYS A 8 14.07 26.26 10.13
CA LYS A 8 13.98 25.63 11.46
C LYS A 8 14.08 24.11 11.39
N ILE A 9 13.41 23.48 10.41
CA ILE A 9 13.47 22.04 10.19
C ILE A 9 14.91 21.64 9.85
N LEU A 10 15.54 22.32 8.89
CA LEU A 10 16.91 22.05 8.50
C LEU A 10 17.86 22.16 9.69
N LYS A 11 17.77 23.23 10.48
CA LYS A 11 18.62 23.43 11.66
C LYS A 11 18.41 22.36 12.74
N LYS A 12 17.17 21.89 12.94
CA LYS A 12 16.84 20.85 13.92
C LYS A 12 17.40 19.48 13.52
N TYR A 13 17.27 19.13 12.23
CA TYR A 13 17.70 17.83 11.73
C TYR A 13 19.19 17.79 11.42
N SER A 14 19.81 18.89 10.99
CA SER A 14 21.26 18.96 10.75
C SER A 14 22.04 18.64 12.02
N ALA A 15 21.69 19.27 13.15
CA ALA A 15 22.34 19.02 14.44
C ALA A 15 22.22 17.56 14.92
N LYS A 16 21.14 16.85 14.53
CA LYS A 16 20.94 15.43 14.85
C LYS A 16 21.74 14.50 13.93
N LEU A 17 22.01 14.94 12.71
CA LEU A 17 22.61 14.13 11.64
C LEU A 17 24.10 14.41 11.43
N GLU A 18 24.64 15.53 11.93
CA GLU A 18 26.08 15.84 11.87
C GLU A 18 26.95 14.71 12.48
N GLY A 19 26.47 14.07 13.54
CA GLY A 19 27.14 12.92 14.16
C GLY A 19 27.18 11.65 13.28
N SER A 20 26.20 11.45 12.39
CA SER A 20 26.21 10.33 11.44
C SER A 20 26.94 10.65 10.13
N MET A 21 27.01 11.93 9.76
CA MET A 21 27.71 12.41 8.56
C MET A 21 29.24 12.34 8.68
N ASN A 22 29.80 12.58 9.87
CA ASN A 22 31.25 12.51 10.13
C ASN A 22 31.83 11.09 10.25
N SER A 23 31.00 10.04 10.15
CA SER A 23 31.47 8.65 10.10
C SER A 23 31.95 8.28 8.69
N GLU A 24 33.00 8.95 8.21
CA GLU A 24 33.61 8.65 6.93
C GLU A 24 34.35 7.30 6.95
N ARG A 25 34.07 6.48 5.92
CA ARG A 25 34.47 5.07 5.70
C ARG A 25 33.58 4.03 6.39
N ARG A 26 32.35 3.89 5.91
CA ARG A 26 31.64 2.61 6.00
C ARG A 26 31.99 1.76 4.79
N ASP A 27 32.32 0.51 5.06
CA ASP A 27 32.80 -0.47 4.09
C ASP A 27 31.65 -0.92 3.18
N TYR A 28 31.67 -0.44 1.93
CA TYR A 28 30.61 -0.62 0.92
C TYR A 28 30.15 -2.07 0.78
N SER A 29 31.06 -3.04 0.94
CA SER A 29 30.76 -4.47 0.81
C SER A 29 29.85 -4.99 1.94
N ARG A 30 29.97 -4.47 3.16
CA ARG A 30 29.28 -5.04 4.34
C ARG A 30 27.83 -4.57 4.47
N GLU A 31 27.57 -3.28 4.27
CA GLU A 31 26.19 -2.77 4.24
C GLU A 31 25.42 -3.33 3.03
N TYR A 32 26.11 -3.58 1.93
CA TYR A 32 25.57 -4.24 0.76
C TYR A 32 25.25 -5.73 0.98
N GLU A 33 26.15 -6.49 1.61
CA GLU A 33 25.85 -7.88 2.00
C GLU A 33 24.69 -7.96 2.99
N ARG A 34 24.60 -6.99 3.91
CA ARG A 34 23.44 -6.85 4.81
C ARG A 34 22.16 -6.55 4.03
N PHE A 35 22.20 -5.66 3.04
CA PHE A 35 21.07 -5.39 2.15
C PHE A 35 20.69 -6.62 1.34
N ARG A 36 21.65 -7.39 0.83
CA ARG A 36 21.42 -8.67 0.13
C ARG A 36 20.76 -9.71 1.05
N GLY A 37 21.15 -9.72 2.33
CA GLY A 37 20.51 -10.51 3.38
C GLY A 37 19.09 -10.04 3.72
N GLU A 38 18.86 -8.74 3.83
CA GLU A 38 17.52 -8.14 4.03
C GLU A 38 16.60 -8.30 2.81
N LEU A 39 17.20 -8.49 1.62
CA LEU A 39 16.50 -8.88 0.38
C LEU A 39 16.04 -10.33 0.38
N GLN A 40 16.50 -11.18 1.32
CA GLN A 40 15.89 -12.49 1.55
C GLN A 40 14.50 -12.26 2.13
N LYS A 41 13.54 -12.12 1.22
CA LYS A 41 12.15 -11.80 1.49
C LYS A 41 11.59 -12.78 2.52
N ASP A 42 11.28 -12.29 3.71
CA ASP A 42 10.27 -12.95 4.54
C ASP A 42 8.95 -12.90 3.78
N LEU A 43 8.59 -14.03 3.17
CA LEU A 43 7.36 -14.15 2.39
C LEU A 43 6.19 -13.73 3.28
N SER A 44 5.42 -12.75 2.81
CA SER A 44 4.17 -12.35 3.43
C SER A 44 3.27 -13.58 3.54
N TRP A 45 2.41 -13.62 4.56
CA TRP A 45 1.46 -14.73 4.75
C TRP A 45 0.66 -15.00 3.46
N TYR A 46 0.31 -13.95 2.71
CA TYR A 46 -0.40 -14.04 1.42
C TYR A 46 0.48 -14.66 0.32
N GLU A 47 1.76 -14.31 0.26
CA GLU A 47 2.70 -14.90 -0.72
C GLU A 47 2.92 -16.38 -0.46
N ARG A 48 3.02 -16.78 0.83
CA ARG A 48 3.12 -18.19 1.21
C ARG A 48 1.89 -18.99 0.75
N LEU A 49 0.69 -18.43 0.93
CA LEU A 49 -0.54 -19.06 0.49
C LEU A 49 -0.61 -19.14 -1.05
N CYS A 50 -0.24 -18.08 -1.76
CA CYS A 50 -0.20 -18.08 -3.23
C CYS A 50 0.75 -19.15 -3.77
N LYS A 51 1.97 -19.24 -3.22
CA LYS A 51 2.97 -20.22 -3.64
C LYS A 51 2.61 -21.66 -3.27
N ASN A 52 1.99 -21.89 -2.10
CA ASN A 52 1.68 -23.25 -1.65
C ASN A 52 0.37 -23.79 -2.23
N VAL A 53 -0.62 -22.92 -2.44
CA VAL A 53 -1.99 -23.29 -2.80
C VAL A 53 -2.31 -22.86 -4.23
N GLY A 54 -1.98 -21.62 -4.59
CA GLY A 54 -2.25 -21.06 -5.92
C GLY A 54 -1.43 -21.68 -7.05
N SER A 55 -0.17 -22.04 -6.79
CA SER A 55 0.73 -22.66 -7.80
C SER A 55 0.23 -24.02 -8.32
N LYS A 56 -0.64 -24.70 -7.55
CA LYS A 56 -1.19 -26.01 -7.92
C LYS A 56 -2.29 -25.92 -8.98
N ILE A 57 -2.87 -24.73 -9.18
CA ILE A 57 -3.92 -24.51 -10.19
C ILE A 57 -3.48 -23.41 -11.14
N LYS A 58 -3.19 -23.78 -12.40
CA LYS A 58 -2.96 -22.82 -13.48
C LYS A 58 -4.29 -22.23 -13.94
N ALA A 59 -4.82 -21.27 -13.17
CA ALA A 59 -6.02 -20.53 -13.56
C ALA A 59 -5.70 -19.66 -14.78
N LYS A 60 -6.43 -19.85 -15.89
CA LYS A 60 -6.26 -19.04 -17.10
C LYS A 60 -6.92 -17.67 -16.86
N VAL A 61 -6.11 -16.67 -16.51
CA VAL A 61 -6.57 -15.29 -16.26
C VAL A 61 -6.80 -14.58 -17.60
N PRO A 62 -7.91 -13.83 -17.78
CA PRO A 62 -8.12 -12.99 -18.97
C PRO A 62 -7.01 -11.94 -19.14
N ASP A 63 -6.61 -11.65 -20.38
CA ASP A 63 -5.42 -10.81 -20.68
C ASP A 63 -5.48 -9.41 -20.05
N LYS A 64 -6.67 -8.79 -19.99
CA LYS A 64 -6.85 -7.46 -19.37
C LYS A 64 -6.59 -7.49 -17.85
N SER A 65 -7.09 -8.51 -17.16
CA SER A 65 -6.86 -8.69 -15.72
C SER A 65 -5.41 -9.07 -15.44
N ARG A 66 -4.78 -9.83 -16.34
CA ARG A 66 -3.36 -10.24 -16.23
C ARG A 66 -2.42 -9.04 -16.20
N ILE A 67 -2.62 -8.07 -17.10
CA ILE A 67 -1.80 -6.84 -17.16
C ILE A 67 -1.96 -6.00 -15.88
N GLN A 68 -3.20 -5.89 -15.38
CA GLN A 68 -3.47 -5.11 -14.16
C GLN A 68 -2.88 -5.79 -12.92
N LEU A 69 -3.09 -7.10 -12.77
CA LEU A 69 -2.49 -7.89 -11.70
C LEU A 69 -0.97 -7.89 -11.76
N SER A 70 -0.35 -8.01 -12.94
CA SER A 70 1.12 -7.95 -13.04
C SER A 70 1.68 -6.60 -12.61
N ARG A 71 0.98 -5.51 -12.95
CA ARG A 71 1.37 -4.16 -12.53
C ARG A 71 1.28 -4.01 -11.01
N ASP A 72 0.19 -4.48 -10.40
CA ASP A 72 -0.04 -4.40 -8.96
C ASP A 72 0.92 -5.31 -8.17
N ILE A 73 1.21 -6.51 -8.68
CA ILE A 73 2.18 -7.45 -8.09
C ILE A 73 3.59 -6.86 -8.12
N ALA A 74 4.01 -6.30 -9.27
CA ALA A 74 5.32 -5.68 -9.41
C ALA A 74 5.48 -4.49 -8.45
N GLN A 75 4.43 -3.67 -8.29
CA GLN A 75 4.41 -2.53 -7.38
C GLN A 75 4.40 -2.95 -5.90
N ALA A 76 3.69 -4.01 -5.57
CA ALA A 76 3.70 -4.60 -4.24
C ALA A 76 5.00 -5.37 -3.93
N ARG A 77 5.91 -5.49 -4.92
CA ARG A 77 7.16 -6.28 -4.88
C ARG A 77 6.91 -7.75 -4.48
N LEU A 78 5.72 -8.26 -4.78
CA LEU A 78 5.33 -9.62 -4.44
C LEU A 78 6.04 -10.61 -5.37
N ASP A 79 6.57 -11.69 -4.82
CA ASP A 79 7.18 -12.76 -5.61
C ASP A 79 6.13 -13.82 -6.01
N ILE A 80 5.11 -13.40 -6.75
CA ILE A 80 4.00 -14.25 -7.19
C ILE A 80 3.65 -13.97 -8.65
N THR A 81 3.10 -14.96 -9.35
CA THR A 81 2.54 -14.78 -10.69
C THR A 81 1.07 -14.36 -10.63
N PRO A 82 0.55 -13.60 -11.62
CA PRO A 82 -0.89 -13.28 -11.70
C PRO A 82 -1.79 -14.52 -11.65
N GLU A 83 -1.31 -15.63 -12.21
CA GLU A 83 -1.98 -16.93 -12.23
C GLU A 83 -2.03 -17.57 -10.84
N GLU A 84 -1.00 -17.43 -10.01
CA GLU A 84 -1.00 -17.93 -8.62
C GLU A 84 -1.96 -17.14 -7.71
N ALA A 85 -2.02 -15.81 -7.88
CA ALA A 85 -2.95 -14.97 -7.13
C ALA A 85 -4.41 -15.32 -7.45
N SER A 86 -4.71 -15.53 -8.74
CA SER A 86 -6.03 -15.98 -9.19
C SER A 86 -6.30 -17.45 -8.87
N GLY A 87 -5.27 -18.29 -8.82
CA GLY A 87 -5.35 -19.69 -8.41
C GLY A 87 -5.75 -19.81 -6.94
N LEU A 88 -5.16 -19.01 -6.05
CA LEU A 88 -5.51 -18.99 -4.63
C LEU A 88 -6.98 -18.60 -4.42
N SER A 89 -7.46 -17.55 -5.09
CA SER A 89 -8.85 -17.10 -4.96
C SER A 89 -9.83 -18.17 -5.46
N LEU A 90 -9.51 -18.85 -6.56
CA LEU A 90 -10.32 -19.93 -7.12
C LEU A 90 -10.31 -21.19 -6.24
N VAL A 91 -9.17 -21.58 -5.66
CA VAL A 91 -9.11 -22.68 -4.68
C VAL A 91 -9.97 -22.34 -3.46
N ALA A 92 -9.86 -21.12 -2.94
CA ALA A 92 -10.66 -20.68 -1.80
C ALA A 92 -12.17 -20.75 -2.13
N LEU A 93 -12.59 -20.30 -3.31
CA LEU A 93 -13.97 -20.41 -3.79
C LEU A 93 -14.45 -21.88 -3.80
N ILE A 94 -13.70 -22.75 -4.48
CA ILE A 94 -14.08 -24.17 -4.64
C ILE A 94 -14.14 -24.87 -3.27
N LEU A 95 -13.15 -24.64 -2.42
CA LEU A 95 -13.07 -25.25 -1.09
C LEU A 95 -14.26 -24.83 -0.22
N LEU A 96 -14.64 -23.55 -0.25
CA LEU A 96 -15.73 -23.03 0.55
C LEU A 96 -17.10 -23.53 0.04
N VAL A 97 -17.30 -23.57 -1.28
CA VAL A 97 -18.51 -24.16 -1.89
C VAL A 97 -18.59 -25.66 -1.59
N PHE A 98 -17.48 -26.40 -1.67
CA PHE A 98 -17.44 -27.82 -1.36
C PHE A 98 -17.78 -28.09 0.11
N LEU A 99 -17.21 -27.32 1.05
CA LEU A 99 -17.57 -27.36 2.47
C LEU A 99 -19.04 -27.04 2.71
N ALA A 100 -19.60 -26.05 1.99
CA ALA A 100 -21.01 -25.69 2.09
C ALA A 100 -21.92 -26.88 1.71
N ILE A 101 -21.58 -27.60 0.64
CA ILE A 101 -22.32 -28.78 0.17
C ILE A 101 -22.20 -29.90 1.21
N LEU A 102 -21.00 -30.19 1.72
CA LEU A 102 -20.80 -31.23 2.73
C LEU A 102 -21.60 -30.96 4.01
N ILE A 103 -21.51 -29.74 4.55
CA ILE A 103 -22.25 -29.35 5.75
C ILE A 103 -23.75 -29.43 5.51
N SER A 104 -24.23 -28.94 4.36
CA SER A 104 -25.65 -29.01 3.99
C SER A 104 -26.14 -30.44 3.86
N GLY A 105 -25.31 -31.36 3.33
CA GLY A 105 -25.62 -32.78 3.24
C GLY A 105 -25.71 -33.46 4.61
N VAL A 106 -24.81 -33.13 5.54
CA VAL A 106 -24.86 -33.63 6.93
C VAL A 106 -26.12 -33.14 7.64
N VAL A 107 -26.45 -31.84 7.52
CA VAL A 107 -27.65 -31.27 8.13
C VAL A 107 -28.92 -31.90 7.54
N PHE A 108 -28.95 -32.16 6.23
CA PHE A 108 -30.07 -32.84 5.59
C PHE A 108 -30.26 -34.25 6.16
N MET A 109 -29.19 -35.01 6.37
CA MET A 109 -29.25 -36.35 6.99
C MET A 109 -29.76 -36.33 8.43
N LEU A 110 -29.45 -35.29 9.21
CA LEU A 110 -29.84 -35.18 10.62
C LEU A 110 -31.26 -34.63 10.83
N SER A 111 -31.67 -33.67 9.99
CA SER A 111 -32.91 -32.90 10.20
C SER A 111 -34.01 -33.19 9.16
N ASN A 112 -33.71 -34.02 8.16
CA ASN A 112 -34.58 -34.33 7.02
C ASN A 112 -35.06 -33.10 6.22
N SER A 113 -34.43 -31.94 6.45
CA SER A 113 -34.76 -30.65 5.85
C SER A 113 -33.49 -30.07 5.22
N PHE A 114 -33.58 -29.64 3.96
CA PHE A 114 -32.42 -29.07 3.28
C PHE A 114 -32.20 -27.61 3.70
N PRO A 115 -31.03 -27.23 4.26
CA PRO A 115 -30.79 -25.87 4.74
C PRO A 115 -30.44 -24.92 3.58
N PHE A 116 -31.40 -24.67 2.67
CA PHE A 116 -31.19 -23.88 1.45
C PHE A 116 -30.62 -22.48 1.74
N LEU A 117 -31.14 -21.80 2.77
CA LEU A 117 -30.71 -20.46 3.14
C LEU A 117 -29.24 -20.42 3.58
N PHE A 118 -28.78 -21.44 4.29
CA PHE A 118 -27.36 -21.55 4.68
C PHE A 118 -26.47 -21.73 3.46
N MET A 119 -26.82 -22.65 2.55
CA MET A 119 -26.05 -22.87 1.32
C MET A 119 -25.95 -21.60 0.47
N LEU A 120 -27.05 -20.87 0.31
CA LEU A 120 -27.09 -19.62 -0.44
C LEU A 120 -26.18 -18.55 0.19
N LEU A 121 -26.24 -18.38 1.51
CA LEU A 121 -25.40 -17.41 2.24
C LEU A 121 -23.91 -17.76 2.07
N VAL A 122 -23.55 -19.03 2.23
CA VAL A 122 -22.16 -19.48 2.06
C VAL A 122 -21.67 -19.31 0.62
N PHE A 123 -22.54 -19.51 -0.38
CA PHE A 123 -22.22 -19.25 -1.78
C PHE A 123 -21.91 -17.77 -2.04
N PHE A 124 -22.73 -16.85 -1.53
CA PHE A 124 -22.45 -15.42 -1.60
C PHE A 124 -21.15 -15.06 -0.87
N ALA A 125 -20.92 -15.62 0.32
CA ALA A 125 -19.67 -15.42 1.06
C ALA A 125 -18.43 -15.91 0.27
N ALA A 126 -18.54 -17.02 -0.46
CA ALA A 126 -17.47 -17.55 -1.30
C ALA A 126 -17.13 -16.61 -2.47
N ILE A 127 -18.14 -16.05 -3.14
CA ILE A 127 -17.93 -15.06 -4.23
C ILE A 127 -17.23 -13.81 -3.69
N ILE A 128 -17.64 -13.33 -2.51
CA ILE A 128 -17.02 -12.17 -1.88
C ILE A 128 -15.57 -12.47 -1.51
N LEU A 129 -15.30 -13.63 -0.91
CA LEU A 129 -13.93 -14.04 -0.56
C LEU A 129 -13.04 -14.14 -1.81
N PHE A 130 -13.56 -14.67 -2.91
CA PHE A 130 -12.88 -14.70 -4.19
C PHE A 130 -12.48 -13.28 -4.63
N SER A 131 -13.44 -12.35 -4.66
CA SER A 131 -13.19 -10.95 -5.02
C SER A 131 -12.16 -10.28 -4.09
N TYR A 132 -12.29 -10.52 -2.78
CA TYR A 132 -11.40 -9.99 -1.75
C TYR A 132 -9.95 -10.47 -1.91
N LEU A 133 -9.75 -11.78 -2.12
CA LEU A 133 -8.42 -12.37 -2.32
C LEU A 133 -7.80 -11.99 -3.67
N ASN A 134 -8.61 -11.81 -4.70
CA ASN A 134 -8.12 -11.37 -6.02
C ASN A 134 -7.74 -9.87 -6.01
N GLY A 135 -8.41 -9.07 -5.17
CA GLY A 135 -8.09 -7.65 -4.94
C GLY A 135 -6.96 -7.39 -3.93
N MET A 136 -6.42 -8.44 -3.28
CA MET A 136 -5.33 -8.30 -2.31
C MET A 136 -4.04 -7.69 -2.88
N PRO A 137 -3.53 -8.09 -4.06
CA PRO A 137 -2.31 -7.52 -4.63
C PRO A 137 -2.42 -6.00 -4.80
N LYS A 138 -3.55 -5.51 -5.31
CA LYS A 138 -3.84 -4.08 -5.45
C LYS A 138 -3.80 -3.34 -4.10
N ARG A 139 -4.39 -3.93 -3.05
CA ARG A 139 -4.40 -3.34 -1.71
C ARG A 139 -3.01 -3.32 -1.09
N MET A 140 -2.21 -4.37 -1.30
CA MET A 140 -0.82 -4.42 -0.83
C MET A 140 0.06 -3.40 -1.57
N ALA A 141 -0.11 -3.26 -2.88
CA ALA A 141 0.57 -2.24 -3.69
C ALA A 141 0.23 -0.83 -3.20
N LEU A 142 -1.06 -0.56 -2.94
CA LEU A 142 -1.50 0.73 -2.40
C LEU A 142 -0.88 1.00 -1.02
N ARG A 143 -0.89 0.02 -0.11
CA ARG A 143 -0.26 0.16 1.21
C ARG A 143 1.23 0.44 1.11
N TRP A 144 1.94 -0.25 0.22
CA TRP A 144 3.36 -0.02 -0.02
C TRP A 144 3.60 1.42 -0.49
N ARG A 145 2.82 1.86 -1.48
CA ARG A 145 2.89 3.22 -2.03
C ARG A 145 2.60 4.30 -0.99
N LEU A 146 1.53 4.16 -0.21
CA LEU A 146 1.18 5.12 0.85
C LEU A 146 2.30 5.23 1.88
N LYS A 147 2.90 4.11 2.28
CA LYS A 147 4.06 4.11 3.18
C LYS A 147 5.27 4.79 2.54
N ALA A 148 5.58 4.50 1.28
CA ALA A 148 6.67 5.14 0.55
C ALA A 148 6.46 6.65 0.40
N SER A 149 5.25 7.09 0.06
CA SER A 149 4.90 8.51 -0.04
C SER A 149 5.08 9.24 1.29
N SER A 150 4.75 8.61 2.43
CA SER A 150 4.99 9.20 3.76
C SER A 150 6.48 9.41 4.08
N GLN A 151 7.37 8.70 3.39
CA GLN A 151 8.82 8.76 3.57
C GLN A 151 9.52 9.71 2.59
N MET A 152 8.81 10.23 1.58
CA MET A 152 9.38 11.13 0.58
C MET A 152 9.87 12.45 1.19
N VAL A 153 9.12 13.04 2.12
CA VAL A 153 9.53 14.27 2.80
C VAL A 153 10.83 14.06 3.60
N PRO A 154 10.93 13.05 4.49
CA PRO A 154 12.20 12.71 5.12
C PRO A 154 13.34 12.40 4.13
N ALA A 155 13.04 11.75 3.00
CA ALA A 155 14.05 11.43 2.00
C ALA A 155 14.65 12.68 1.37
N ILE A 156 13.81 13.59 0.87
CA ILE A 156 14.25 14.88 0.33
C ILE A 156 15.00 15.67 1.40
N LEU A 157 14.51 15.68 2.64
CA LEU A 157 15.18 16.34 3.76
C LEU A 157 16.59 15.80 3.99
N TYR A 158 16.77 14.48 4.06
CA TYR A 158 18.09 13.86 4.27
C TYR A 158 19.03 14.11 3.11
N ILE A 159 18.54 14.03 1.87
CA ILE A 159 19.34 14.33 0.68
C ILE A 159 19.78 15.80 0.70
N VAL A 160 18.86 16.74 0.96
CA VAL A 160 19.15 18.18 1.03
C VAL A 160 20.16 18.49 2.13
N ILE A 161 19.99 17.95 3.34
CA ILE A 161 20.93 18.16 4.45
C ILE A 161 22.33 17.66 4.08
N TYR A 162 22.42 16.46 3.50
CA TYR A 162 23.71 15.92 3.07
C TYR A 162 24.34 16.78 1.96
N MET A 163 23.56 17.15 0.95
CA MET A 163 24.00 17.95 -0.20
C MET A 163 24.46 19.36 0.18
N LYS A 164 23.87 19.96 1.23
CA LYS A 164 24.32 21.26 1.77
C LYS A 164 25.73 21.17 2.37
N HIS A 165 26.10 20.02 2.95
CA HIS A 165 27.44 19.80 3.49
C HIS A 165 28.43 19.33 2.41
N THR A 166 28.01 18.39 1.55
CA THR A 166 28.86 17.78 0.53
C THR A 166 28.07 17.60 -0.76
N SER A 167 28.53 18.25 -1.83
CA SER A 167 27.87 18.24 -3.14
C SER A 167 28.12 16.92 -3.90
N ASN A 168 27.57 15.82 -3.37
CA ASN A 168 27.63 14.49 -3.98
C ASN A 168 26.27 13.80 -3.86
N LEU A 169 25.56 13.71 -4.99
CA LEU A 169 24.21 13.15 -5.05
C LEU A 169 24.17 11.66 -4.69
N GLU A 170 25.13 10.87 -5.16
CA GLU A 170 25.18 9.43 -4.89
C GLU A 170 25.29 9.16 -3.39
N ARG A 171 26.21 9.85 -2.71
CA ARG A 171 26.36 9.75 -1.26
C ARG A 171 25.15 10.29 -0.49
N ALA A 172 24.50 11.33 -1.00
CA ALA A 172 23.28 11.87 -0.40
C ALA A 172 22.11 10.88 -0.47
N ILE A 173 21.93 10.22 -1.61
CA ILE A 173 20.91 9.18 -1.79
C ILE A 173 21.23 7.97 -0.91
N GLN A 174 22.49 7.56 -0.83
CA GLN A 174 22.92 6.48 0.07
C GLN A 174 22.61 6.85 1.53
N PHE A 175 22.99 8.04 1.96
CA PHE A 175 22.70 8.55 3.31
C PHE A 175 21.20 8.52 3.62
N ALA A 176 20.36 8.96 2.67
CA ALA A 176 18.92 8.86 2.83
C ALA A 176 18.47 7.40 2.93
N ALA A 177 18.98 6.51 2.07
CA ALA A 177 18.63 5.10 2.08
C ALA A 177 18.96 4.38 3.40
N ASP A 178 20.04 4.80 4.07
CA ASP A 178 20.47 4.20 5.34
C ASP A 178 19.74 4.76 6.57
N ASN A 179 19.24 6.00 6.48
CA ASN A 179 18.50 6.65 7.57
C ASN A 179 16.98 6.56 7.43
N LEU A 180 16.48 6.08 6.29
CA LEU A 180 15.06 5.83 6.05
C LEU A 180 14.66 4.42 6.49
N SER A 181 13.41 4.29 6.93
CA SER A 181 12.78 2.99 7.10
C SER A 181 12.26 2.46 5.76
N ALA A 182 12.02 1.15 5.70
CA ALA A 182 11.31 0.53 4.58
C ALA A 182 9.90 1.13 4.48
N PRO A 183 9.34 1.34 3.27
CA PRO A 183 9.76 0.82 1.96
C PRO A 183 10.78 1.65 1.15
N LEU A 184 10.84 2.97 1.32
CA LEU A 184 11.59 3.86 0.41
C LEU A 184 13.10 3.63 0.50
N SER A 185 13.63 3.22 1.67
CA SER A 185 15.03 2.82 1.80
C SER A 185 15.41 1.68 0.84
N PHE A 186 14.55 0.68 0.68
CA PHE A 186 14.77 -0.43 -0.27
C PHE A 186 14.69 0.03 -1.71
N ASP A 187 13.84 1.00 -2.02
CA ASP A 187 13.76 1.58 -3.35
C ASP A 187 15.05 2.35 -3.69
N LEU A 188 15.57 3.17 -2.78
CA LEU A 188 16.82 3.90 -2.98
C LEU A 188 18.04 2.96 -3.08
N LYS A 189 18.15 1.94 -2.22
CA LYS A 189 19.23 0.94 -2.31
C LYS A 189 19.18 0.16 -3.63
N LYS A 190 17.97 -0.07 -4.19
CA LYS A 190 17.81 -0.73 -5.48
C LYS A 190 18.40 0.09 -6.64
N ILE A 191 18.43 1.42 -6.55
CA ILE A 191 19.06 2.27 -7.58
C ILE A 191 20.54 1.89 -7.75
N PHE A 192 21.26 1.69 -6.65
CA PHE A 192 22.66 1.23 -6.69
C PHE A 192 22.78 -0.21 -7.20
N TRP A 193 21.88 -1.09 -6.77
CA TRP A 193 21.86 -2.48 -7.21
C TRP A 193 21.67 -2.62 -8.72
N ASP A 194 20.71 -1.89 -9.30
CA ASP A 194 20.39 -1.95 -10.74
C ASP A 194 21.61 -1.52 -11.58
N VAL A 195 22.45 -0.60 -11.10
CA VAL A 195 23.72 -0.25 -11.74
C VAL A 195 24.75 -1.37 -11.64
N GLN A 196 24.90 -1.99 -10.47
CA GLN A 196 25.89 -3.05 -10.24
C GLN A 196 25.63 -4.32 -11.04
N ILE A 197 24.36 -4.68 -11.26
CA ILE A 197 23.99 -5.80 -12.13
C ILE A 197 24.07 -5.45 -13.62
N GLY A 198 24.50 -4.22 -13.96
CA GLY A 198 24.65 -3.74 -15.32
C GLY A 198 23.33 -3.43 -16.04
N LYS A 199 22.22 -3.25 -15.30
CA LYS A 199 20.94 -2.86 -15.90
C LYS A 199 20.95 -1.40 -16.35
N TYR A 200 21.66 -0.53 -15.61
CA TYR A 200 21.91 0.86 -15.98
C TYR A 200 23.40 1.17 -15.91
N SER A 201 23.85 2.13 -16.72
CA SER A 201 25.26 2.52 -16.79
C SER A 201 25.70 3.41 -15.63
N THR A 202 24.79 4.26 -15.13
CA THR A 202 25.09 5.21 -14.04
C THR A 202 23.98 5.24 -13.00
N ILE A 203 24.32 5.71 -11.78
CA ILE A 203 23.35 5.90 -10.70
C ILE A 203 22.29 6.93 -11.10
N LYS A 204 22.68 7.96 -11.86
CA LYS A 204 21.75 8.93 -12.43
C LYS A 204 20.71 8.28 -13.34
N ASP A 205 21.14 7.47 -14.32
CA ASP A 205 20.21 6.79 -15.23
C ASP A 205 19.24 5.87 -14.47
N SER A 206 19.73 5.18 -13.45
CA SER A 206 18.89 4.32 -12.60
C SER A 206 17.93 5.12 -11.73
N LEU A 207 18.33 6.31 -11.27
CA LEU A 207 17.50 7.22 -10.49
C LEU A 207 16.39 7.80 -11.36
N ASP A 208 16.71 8.31 -12.55
CA ASP A 208 15.73 8.83 -13.51
C ASP A 208 14.67 7.78 -13.85
N ALA A 209 15.10 6.55 -14.13
CA ALA A 209 14.18 5.44 -14.38
C ALA A 209 13.30 5.10 -13.16
N TYR A 210 13.79 5.31 -11.95
CA TYR A 210 13.00 5.14 -10.72
C TYR A 210 12.01 6.30 -10.53
N LEU A 211 12.42 7.54 -10.76
CA LEU A 211 11.57 8.73 -10.66
C LEU A 211 10.39 8.70 -11.64
N GLU A 212 10.58 8.17 -12.84
CA GLU A 212 9.49 8.02 -13.82
C GLU A 212 8.36 7.13 -13.28
N THR A 213 8.66 6.17 -12.40
CA THR A 213 7.62 5.33 -11.78
C THR A 213 6.71 6.10 -10.82
N TRP A 214 7.16 7.26 -10.34
CA TRP A 214 6.46 8.14 -9.42
C TRP A 214 5.76 9.30 -10.11
N ARG A 215 6.00 9.56 -11.40
CA ARG A 215 5.46 10.70 -12.13
C ARG A 215 3.94 10.83 -12.05
N ASP A 216 3.22 9.71 -12.18
CA ASP A 216 1.74 9.67 -12.11
C ASP A 216 1.18 9.86 -10.68
N TYR A 217 2.02 9.77 -9.65
CA TYR A 217 1.58 9.68 -8.24
C TYR A 217 2.12 10.81 -7.37
N SER A 218 3.34 11.26 -7.63
CA SER A 218 4.00 12.32 -6.89
C SER A 218 4.96 13.09 -7.78
N ILE A 219 4.39 13.96 -8.60
CA ILE A 219 5.17 14.87 -9.44
C ILE A 219 6.09 15.78 -8.61
N GLU A 220 5.67 16.14 -7.41
CA GLU A 220 6.41 17.03 -6.50
C GLU A 220 7.69 16.33 -5.99
N PHE A 221 7.64 15.01 -5.81
CA PHE A 221 8.84 14.24 -5.45
C PHE A 221 9.84 14.19 -6.62
N VAL A 222 9.34 14.03 -7.84
CA VAL A 222 10.16 14.03 -9.06
C VAL A 222 10.80 15.41 -9.27
N GLU A 223 10.01 16.49 -9.16
CA GLU A 223 10.49 17.86 -9.27
C GLU A 223 11.53 18.21 -8.20
N SER A 224 11.27 17.84 -6.93
CA SER A 224 12.25 18.03 -5.85
C SER A 224 13.57 17.32 -6.14
N MET A 225 13.54 16.09 -6.67
CA MET A 225 14.76 15.36 -7.02
C MET A 225 15.51 16.03 -8.19
N HIS A 226 14.81 16.49 -9.22
CA HIS A 226 15.44 17.23 -10.32
C HIS A 226 16.00 18.59 -9.90
N LEU A 227 15.38 19.27 -8.93
CA LEU A 227 15.95 20.50 -8.34
C LEU A 227 17.25 20.19 -7.57
N ILE A 228 17.30 19.08 -6.83
CA ILE A 228 18.53 18.61 -6.16
C ILE A 228 19.61 18.30 -7.20
N GLU A 229 19.29 17.60 -8.28
CA GLU A 229 20.22 17.32 -9.38
C GLU A 229 20.71 18.60 -10.05
N GLY A 230 19.81 19.54 -10.33
CA GLY A 230 20.12 20.85 -10.90
C GLY A 230 21.12 21.63 -10.04
N SER A 231 21.10 21.44 -8.72
CA SER A 231 22.00 22.13 -7.80
C SER A 231 23.48 21.79 -8.03
N LEU A 232 23.78 20.63 -8.62
CA LEU A 232 25.15 20.22 -8.96
C LEU A 232 25.77 21.09 -10.07
N TYR A 233 24.94 21.74 -10.88
CA TYR A 233 25.37 22.55 -12.02
C TYR A 233 25.38 24.05 -11.72
N GLU A 234 25.00 24.46 -10.50
CA GLU A 234 24.96 25.85 -10.10
C GLU A 234 26.36 26.37 -9.72
N PRO A 235 26.86 27.45 -10.36
CA PRO A 235 28.20 27.98 -10.09
C PRO A 235 28.27 28.76 -8.77
N SER A 236 27.14 29.31 -8.31
CA SER A 236 27.06 30.08 -7.07
C SER A 236 26.63 29.20 -5.92
N GLU A 237 27.44 29.14 -4.86
CA GLU A 237 27.17 28.38 -3.63
C GLU A 237 25.84 28.80 -2.98
N SER A 238 25.58 30.11 -2.90
CA SER A 238 24.32 30.64 -2.37
C SER A 238 23.11 30.22 -3.20
N ARG A 239 23.25 30.19 -4.53
CA ARG A 239 22.18 29.74 -5.44
C ARG A 239 21.96 28.23 -5.35
N ARG A 240 23.03 27.45 -5.22
CA ARG A 240 22.97 26.00 -4.97
C ARG A 240 22.19 25.69 -3.70
N ILE A 241 22.52 26.35 -2.58
CA ILE A 241 21.79 26.17 -1.31
C ILE A 241 20.32 26.56 -1.48
N ALA A 242 20.04 27.70 -2.11
CA ALA A 242 18.67 28.14 -2.36
C ALA A 242 17.87 27.14 -3.21
N LEU A 243 18.51 26.49 -4.19
CA LEU A 243 17.87 25.46 -5.02
C LEU A 243 17.57 24.17 -4.23
N LEU A 244 18.48 23.77 -3.33
CA LEU A 244 18.26 22.65 -2.41
C LEU A 244 17.13 22.94 -1.41
N GLU A 245 17.06 24.16 -0.89
CA GLU A 245 15.95 24.60 -0.03
C GLU A 245 14.64 24.64 -0.81
N LYS A 246 14.68 25.07 -2.08
CA LYS A 246 13.52 25.06 -2.97
C LYS A 246 13.01 23.64 -3.23
N ALA A 247 13.91 22.67 -3.41
CA ALA A 247 13.53 21.27 -3.55
C ALA A 247 12.74 20.76 -2.33
N LEU A 248 13.17 21.11 -1.12
CA LEU A 248 12.47 20.73 0.10
C LEU A 248 11.12 21.45 0.24
N GLU A 249 11.06 22.74 -0.11
CA GLU A 249 9.83 23.53 -0.11
C GLU A 249 8.77 22.93 -1.05
N VAL A 250 9.15 22.59 -2.29
CA VAL A 250 8.26 21.96 -3.29
C VAL A 250 7.67 20.64 -2.76
N MET A 251 8.47 19.82 -2.09
CA MET A 251 8.00 18.55 -1.51
C MET A 251 7.01 18.78 -0.37
N LEU A 252 7.28 19.76 0.50
CA LEU A 252 6.43 20.08 1.66
C LEU A 252 5.08 20.66 1.22
N ASP A 253 5.11 21.63 0.31
CA ASP A 253 3.90 22.26 -0.24
C ASP A 253 3.04 21.20 -0.97
N GLY A 254 3.66 20.37 -1.80
CA GLY A 254 2.97 19.29 -2.50
C GLY A 254 2.26 18.29 -1.57
N ILE A 255 2.90 17.94 -0.46
CA ILE A 255 2.30 17.03 0.53
C ILE A 255 1.20 17.72 1.32
N TYR A 256 1.38 19.00 1.64
CA TYR A 256 0.34 19.80 2.28
C TYR A 256 -0.94 19.83 1.43
N ASP A 257 -0.83 20.13 0.13
CA ASP A 257 -1.97 20.16 -0.79
C ASP A 257 -2.62 18.79 -0.93
N LYS A 258 -1.82 17.72 -1.04
CA LYS A 258 -2.34 16.33 -1.07
C LYS A 258 -3.10 15.96 0.20
N MET A 259 -2.60 16.35 1.37
CA MET A 259 -3.30 16.09 2.64
C MET A 259 -4.63 16.85 2.71
N LEU A 260 -4.67 18.07 2.19
CA LEU A 260 -5.89 18.87 2.11
C LEU A 260 -6.93 18.18 1.21
N HIS A 261 -6.55 17.79 0.00
CA HIS A 261 -7.42 17.05 -0.92
C HIS A 261 -7.88 15.70 -0.33
N TYR A 262 -6.95 14.93 0.24
CA TYR A 262 -7.26 13.64 0.88
C TYR A 262 -8.30 13.78 2.00
N THR A 263 -8.21 14.84 2.81
CA THR A 263 -9.18 15.10 3.89
C THR A 263 -10.59 15.34 3.34
N HIS A 264 -10.71 16.05 2.22
CA HIS A 264 -11.99 16.24 1.55
C HIS A 264 -12.53 14.95 0.93
N ASP A 265 -11.66 14.16 0.28
CA ASP A 265 -12.04 12.94 -0.43
C ASP A 265 -12.46 11.81 0.52
N VAL A 266 -11.87 11.71 1.71
CA VAL A 266 -12.20 10.67 2.70
C VAL A 266 -13.51 10.97 3.44
N LYS A 267 -13.90 12.24 3.56
CA LYS A 267 -15.09 12.63 4.35
C LYS A 267 -16.37 11.99 3.82
N SER A 268 -16.59 11.99 2.51
CA SER A 268 -17.83 11.46 1.90
C SER A 268 -17.95 9.94 2.02
N PRO A 269 -16.95 9.13 1.61
CA PRO A 269 -16.95 7.68 1.83
C PRO A 269 -17.09 7.31 3.31
N LEU A 270 -16.38 7.99 4.21
CA LEU A 270 -16.47 7.74 5.64
C LEU A 270 -17.88 7.98 6.16
N THR A 271 -18.53 9.06 5.72
CA THR A 271 -19.92 9.36 6.09
C THR A 271 -20.86 8.26 5.58
N ASN A 272 -20.68 7.77 4.35
CA ASN A 272 -21.50 6.69 3.80
C ASN A 272 -21.35 5.39 4.60
N VAL A 273 -20.10 5.02 4.94
CA VAL A 273 -19.81 3.85 5.78
C VAL A 273 -20.41 4.02 7.18
N TYR A 274 -20.32 5.21 7.78
CA TYR A 274 -20.92 5.52 9.07
C TYR A 274 -22.45 5.43 9.03
N MET A 275 -23.07 6.02 8.00
CA MET A 275 -24.51 6.00 7.83
C MET A 275 -25.04 4.58 7.63
N LEU A 276 -24.39 3.78 6.78
CA LEU A 276 -24.83 2.42 6.48
C LEU A 276 -24.46 1.44 7.59
N GLY A 277 -23.28 1.57 8.20
CA GLY A 277 -22.77 0.61 9.17
C GLY A 277 -23.18 0.87 10.62
N ILE A 278 -23.58 2.09 10.97
CA ILE A 278 -23.92 2.47 12.36
C ILE A 278 -25.32 3.09 12.44
N VAL A 279 -25.60 4.13 11.67
CA VAL A 279 -26.87 4.89 11.81
C VAL A 279 -28.09 4.09 11.34
N LEU A 280 -28.04 3.51 10.13
CA LEU A 280 -29.14 2.72 9.60
C LEU A 280 -29.47 1.50 10.48
N PRO A 281 -28.49 0.72 10.98
CA PRO A 281 -28.74 -0.39 11.89
C PRO A 281 -29.35 0.06 13.22
N THR A 282 -28.83 1.13 13.82
CA THR A 282 -29.34 1.63 15.11
C THR A 282 -30.79 2.13 14.98
N LEU A 283 -31.12 2.84 13.90
CA LEU A 283 -32.50 3.24 13.62
C LEU A 283 -33.41 2.03 13.34
N ALA A 284 -32.93 1.05 12.57
CA ALA A 284 -33.68 -0.16 12.29
C ALA A 284 -33.97 -0.98 13.56
N LEU A 285 -33.01 -1.07 14.49
CA LEU A 285 -33.22 -1.69 15.80
C LEU A 285 -34.20 -0.90 16.67
N ALA A 286 -34.11 0.44 16.67
CA ALA A 286 -35.02 1.28 17.44
C ALA A 286 -36.47 1.19 16.97
N LEU A 287 -36.70 1.04 15.66
CA LEU A 287 -38.03 0.91 15.06
C LEU A 287 -38.58 -0.53 15.07
N LEU A 288 -37.75 -1.52 15.41
CA LEU A 288 -38.10 -2.93 15.38
C LEU A 288 -39.31 -3.30 16.27
N PRO A 289 -39.45 -2.78 17.51
CA PRO A 289 -40.63 -3.05 18.34
C PRO A 289 -41.93 -2.53 17.69
N LEU A 290 -41.88 -1.35 17.08
CA LEU A 290 -43.01 -0.74 16.38
C LEU A 290 -43.42 -1.57 15.16
N ALA A 291 -42.43 -1.95 14.34
CA ALA A 291 -42.64 -2.80 13.17
C ALA A 291 -43.23 -4.16 13.56
N SER A 292 -42.73 -4.77 14.64
CA SER A 292 -43.22 -6.04 15.15
C SER A 292 -44.67 -5.96 15.64
N ALA A 293 -45.05 -4.86 16.30
CA ALA A 293 -46.41 -4.63 16.78
C ALA A 293 -47.40 -4.41 15.62
N LEU A 294 -46.98 -3.70 14.57
CA LEU A 294 -47.82 -3.39 13.40
C LEU A 294 -47.97 -4.57 12.43
N MET A 295 -46.90 -5.35 12.23
CA MET A 295 -46.87 -6.46 11.26
C MET A 295 -47.32 -7.81 11.83
N GLY A 296 -47.97 -7.83 13.01
CA GLY A 296 -48.68 -9.02 13.50
C GLY A 296 -47.85 -10.31 13.57
N GLY A 297 -46.57 -10.23 13.96
CA GLY A 297 -45.72 -11.41 14.13
C GLY A 297 -45.08 -11.97 12.85
N VAL A 298 -45.17 -11.27 11.71
CA VAL A 298 -44.47 -11.64 10.46
C VAL A 298 -42.93 -11.57 10.64
N VAL A 299 -42.45 -10.68 11.51
CA VAL A 299 -41.01 -10.52 11.79
C VAL A 299 -40.53 -11.60 12.74
N LYS A 300 -39.77 -12.57 12.22
CA LYS A 300 -39.16 -13.64 13.02
C LYS A 300 -37.79 -13.23 13.54
N TRP A 301 -37.43 -13.69 14.74
CA TRP A 301 -36.10 -13.43 15.34
C TRP A 301 -34.94 -13.89 14.42
N THR A 302 -35.16 -14.94 13.63
CA THR A 302 -34.19 -15.46 12.66
C THR A 302 -33.89 -14.46 11.54
N GLN A 303 -34.89 -13.73 11.05
CA GLN A 303 -34.71 -12.71 10.02
C GLN A 303 -33.91 -11.52 10.55
N VAL A 304 -34.19 -11.11 11.79
CA VAL A 304 -33.45 -10.04 12.47
C VAL A 304 -31.99 -10.45 12.67
N MET A 305 -31.74 -11.67 13.16
CA MET A 305 -30.39 -12.19 13.32
C MET A 305 -29.60 -12.21 12.02
N ILE A 306 -30.20 -12.65 10.91
CA ILE A 306 -29.55 -12.66 9.59
C ILE A 306 -29.34 -11.24 9.06
N LEU A 307 -30.31 -10.33 9.21
CA LEU A 307 -30.17 -8.97 8.69
C LEU A 307 -28.99 -8.24 9.35
N PHE A 308 -28.91 -8.29 10.68
CA PHE A 308 -27.94 -7.50 11.44
C PHE A 308 -26.56 -8.14 11.55
N ASN A 309 -26.45 -9.47 11.65
CA ASN A 309 -25.14 -10.12 11.84
C ASN A 309 -24.50 -10.62 10.54
N VAL A 310 -25.31 -10.74 9.48
CA VAL A 310 -24.86 -11.24 8.19
C VAL A 310 -24.98 -10.11 7.18
N ILE A 311 -26.19 -9.76 6.73
CA ILE A 311 -26.40 -8.89 5.57
C ILE A 311 -25.75 -7.50 5.73
N LEU A 312 -25.92 -6.86 6.90
CA LEU A 312 -25.41 -5.51 7.15
C LEU A 312 -23.87 -5.44 7.16
N PRO A 313 -23.16 -6.27 7.95
CA PRO A 313 -21.70 -6.35 7.86
C PRO A 313 -21.20 -6.67 6.45
N PHE A 314 -21.91 -7.51 5.69
CA PHE A 314 -21.56 -7.80 4.30
C PHE A 314 -21.70 -6.57 3.39
N LEU A 315 -22.79 -5.80 3.51
CA LEU A 315 -22.97 -4.56 2.74
C LEU A 315 -21.88 -3.52 3.05
N VAL A 316 -21.53 -3.36 4.33
CA VAL A 316 -20.46 -2.45 4.76
C VAL A 316 -19.12 -2.86 4.15
N LEU A 317 -18.79 -4.16 4.20
CA LEU A 317 -17.52 -4.67 3.68
C LEU A 317 -17.44 -4.54 2.15
N TYR A 318 -18.55 -4.69 1.43
CA TYR A 318 -18.56 -4.53 -0.02
C TYR A 318 -18.28 -3.08 -0.47
N ILE A 319 -18.72 -2.10 0.31
CA ILE A 319 -18.50 -0.67 0.01
C ILE A 319 -17.07 -0.22 0.38
N THR A 320 -16.33 -1.03 1.17
CA THR A 320 -15.00 -0.70 1.73
C THR A 320 -13.85 -1.42 0.99
#